data_AF-T1GZ72-F1
#
_entry.id   AF-T1GZ72-F1
#
_cell.length_a   1.000
_cell.length_b   1.000
_cell.length_c   1.000
_cell.angle_alpha   90.00
_cell.angle_beta   90.00
_cell.angle_gamma   90.00
#
_symmetry.space_group_name_H-M   'P 1'
#
loop_
_entity.id
_entity.type
_entity.pdbx_description
1 polymer ?
#
loop_
_entity_poly.entity_id
_entity_poly.type
_entity_poly.pdbx_seq_one_letter_code
_entity_poly.pdbx_strand_id
1 'polypeptide(L)'
;MSLPFEVIDKFLAIEKAANSVGLNVNGMLEYPPRQQLYIEVKEKLQKKKNYTLNLRWYSKLNPEPEGFYVDYYENSDNFQRPLAATVLKPGGARRAFPCFDEPHLRAPFRVSVFRDRFHMGLSNTIVHTTDDVGFYMGTGL
;
A
#
# COMPACT_ATOMS: atom_id res chain seq x y z
N MET A 1 -20.09 -5.36 -4.34
CA MET A 1 -18.83 -4.74 -4.80
C MET A 1 -17.80 -5.06 -3.73
N SER A 2 -16.73 -5.80 -4.04
CA SER A 2 -15.66 -6.19 -3.09
C SER A 2 -14.70 -5.02 -2.84
N LEU A 3 -13.77 -5.15 -1.88
CA LEU A 3 -12.68 -4.18 -1.71
C LEU A 3 -11.80 -4.09 -2.98
N PRO A 4 -11.14 -2.95 -3.24
CA PRO A 4 -10.28 -2.72 -4.41
C PRO A 4 -8.91 -3.44 -4.33
N PHE A 5 -8.65 -4.15 -3.22
CA PHE A 5 -7.41 -4.87 -2.97
C PHE A 5 -7.74 -6.20 -2.27
N GLU A 6 -6.81 -7.14 -2.38
CA GLU A 6 -6.83 -8.41 -1.66
C GLU A 6 -5.68 -8.42 -0.64
N VAL A 7 -5.98 -8.75 0.62
CA VAL A 7 -4.95 -8.88 1.68
C VAL A 7 -4.45 -10.31 1.71
N ILE A 8 -3.16 -10.48 1.42
CA ILE A 8 -2.50 -11.79 1.27
C ILE A 8 -1.96 -12.29 2.61
N ASP A 9 -1.31 -11.40 3.38
CA ASP A 9 -0.66 -11.76 4.63
C ASP A 9 -0.82 -10.63 5.65
N LYS A 10 -0.81 -11.00 6.93
CA LYS A 10 -1.03 -10.07 8.04
C LYS A 10 -0.37 -10.58 9.30
N PHE A 11 0.29 -9.67 10.00
CA PHE A 11 0.74 -9.92 11.36
C PHE A 11 0.79 -8.62 12.15
N LEU A 12 0.36 -8.71 13.42
CA LEU A 12 0.41 -7.59 14.35
C LEU A 12 1.58 -7.78 15.28
N ALA A 13 2.56 -6.88 15.20
CA ALA A 13 3.71 -6.88 16.09
C ALA A 13 3.54 -5.80 17.18
N ILE A 14 3.96 -6.11 18.41
CA ILE A 14 4.18 -5.08 19.43
C ILE A 14 5.62 -4.61 19.29
N GLU A 15 5.81 -3.34 18.94
CA GLU A 15 7.12 -2.72 19.07
C GLU A 15 7.41 -2.45 20.56
N LYS A 16 8.30 -3.24 21.13
CA LYS A 16 9.07 -2.85 22.32
C LYS A 16 10.54 -2.92 21.97
N ALA A 17 11.29 -1.89 22.37
CA ALA A 17 12.74 -1.94 22.39
C ALA A 17 13.18 -3.25 23.07
N ALA A 18 13.78 -4.14 22.30
CA ALA A 18 14.42 -5.40 22.70
C ALA A 18 13.56 -6.67 22.95
N ASN A 19 12.24 -6.71 22.81
CA ASN A 19 11.50 -8.00 22.77
C ASN A 19 10.10 -7.84 22.18
N SER A 20 9.95 -8.21 20.90
CA SER A 20 8.68 -8.21 20.17
C SER A 20 7.87 -9.45 20.49
N VAL A 21 6.70 -9.27 21.10
CA VAL A 21 5.68 -10.33 21.16
C VAL A 21 4.64 -9.99 20.09
N GLY A 22 4.51 -10.84 19.07
CA GLY A 22 3.44 -10.74 18.09
C GLY A 22 2.10 -11.03 18.76
N LEU A 23 1.08 -10.23 18.45
CA LEU A 23 -0.29 -10.59 18.79
C LEU A 23 -0.85 -11.50 17.69
N ASN A 24 -1.63 -12.50 18.09
CA ASN A 24 -2.23 -13.41 17.14
C ASN A 24 -3.45 -12.74 16.50
N VAL A 25 -3.46 -12.70 15.17
CA VAL A 25 -4.63 -12.29 14.40
C VAL A 25 -5.49 -13.53 14.16
N ASN A 26 -6.70 -13.54 14.73
CA ASN A 26 -7.66 -14.64 14.62
C ASN A 26 -8.31 -14.69 13.23
N GLY A 27 -8.64 -13.54 12.68
CA GLY A 27 -9.52 -13.46 11.54
C GLY A 27 -9.57 -12.08 10.89
N MET A 28 -10.23 -12.05 9.74
CA MET A 28 -10.45 -10.84 8.96
C MET A 28 -11.88 -10.87 8.43
N LEU A 29 -12.53 -9.72 8.49
CA LEU A 29 -13.87 -9.54 7.93
C LEU A 29 -13.85 -8.32 7.03
N GLU A 30 -14.20 -8.51 5.76
CA GLU A 30 -14.46 -7.41 4.85
C GLU A 30 -15.88 -6.92 5.05
N TYR A 31 -16.05 -5.60 5.05
CA TYR A 31 -17.37 -4.96 5.02
C TYR A 31 -17.46 -4.02 3.82
N PRO A 32 -17.72 -4.58 2.63
CA PRO A 32 -17.66 -3.82 1.40
C PRO A 32 -18.62 -2.63 1.28
N PRO A 33 -19.84 -2.63 1.88
CA PRO A 33 -20.73 -1.47 1.85
C PRO A 33 -20.13 -0.18 2.41
N ARG A 34 -19.14 -0.28 3.32
CA ARG A 34 -18.39 0.89 3.83
C ARG A 34 -16.92 0.89 3.42
N GLN A 35 -16.52 -0.02 2.55
CA GLN A 35 -15.13 -0.21 2.13
C GLN A 35 -14.18 -0.35 3.34
N GLN A 36 -14.58 -1.18 4.30
CA GLN A 36 -13.86 -1.38 5.56
C GLN A 36 -13.30 -2.79 5.67
N LEU A 37 -12.17 -2.89 6.37
CA LEU A 37 -11.55 -4.15 6.75
C LEU A 37 -11.49 -4.23 8.28
N TYR A 38 -12.04 -5.29 8.84
CA TYR A 38 -11.93 -5.60 10.27
C TYR A 38 -10.88 -6.67 10.48
N ILE A 39 -10.00 -6.44 11.44
CA ILE A 39 -8.95 -7.38 11.84
C ILE A 39 -9.26 -7.82 13.26
N GLU A 40 -9.54 -9.10 13.43
CA GLU A 40 -9.80 -9.69 14.74
C GLU A 40 -8.48 -10.13 15.37
N VAL A 41 -8.20 -9.63 16.56
CA VAL A 41 -7.04 -10.02 17.36
C VAL A 41 -7.48 -10.88 18.54
N LYS A 42 -6.69 -11.91 18.86
CA LYS A 42 -7.01 -12.85 19.93
C LYS A 42 -6.99 -12.18 21.30
N GLU A 43 -6.00 -11.33 21.53
CA GLU A 43 -5.84 -10.59 22.77
C GLU A 43 -6.40 -9.17 22.66
N LYS A 44 -7.06 -8.69 23.72
CA LYS A 44 -7.53 -7.29 23.77
C LYS A 44 -6.35 -6.33 23.71
N LEU A 45 -6.42 -5.36 22.79
CA LEU A 45 -5.47 -4.26 22.74
C LEU A 45 -5.55 -3.43 24.03
N GLN A 46 -4.39 -3.07 24.56
CA GLN A 46 -4.29 -2.30 25.79
C GLN A 46 -4.19 -0.81 25.46
N LYS A 47 -4.91 0.01 26.24
CA LYS A 47 -4.88 1.46 26.08
C LYS A 47 -3.45 1.99 26.28
N LYS A 48 -3.10 3.05 25.53
CA LYS A 48 -1.80 3.74 25.60
C LYS A 48 -0.59 2.85 25.29
N LYS A 49 -0.79 1.77 24.52
CA LYS A 49 0.29 0.97 23.93
C LYS A 49 0.37 1.20 22.43
N ASN A 50 1.59 1.13 21.90
CA ASN A 50 1.85 1.18 20.47
C ASN A 50 1.83 -0.23 19.89
N TYR A 51 1.24 -0.33 18.71
CA TYR A 51 1.12 -1.56 17.95
C TYR A 51 1.49 -1.27 16.50
N THR A 52 2.18 -2.21 15.87
CA THR A 52 2.58 -2.13 14.48
C THR A 52 1.85 -3.21 13.70
N LEU A 53 0.88 -2.77 12.90
CA LEU A 53 0.16 -3.64 12.00
C LEU A 53 0.92 -3.74 10.68
N ASN A 54 1.40 -4.94 10.37
CA ASN A 54 2.02 -5.23 9.08
C ASN A 54 1.01 -5.96 8.20
N LEU A 55 0.78 -5.41 7.00
CA LEU A 55 -0.11 -5.98 6.00
C LEU A 55 0.67 -6.20 4.71
N ARG A 56 0.44 -7.34 4.08
CA ARG A 56 0.79 -7.57 2.68
C ARG A 56 -0.49 -7.63 1.89
N TRP A 57 -0.59 -6.82 0.86
CA TRP A 57 -1.76 -6.75 -0.01
C TRP A 57 -1.33 -6.74 -1.47
N TYR A 58 -2.30 -7.01 -2.34
CA TYR A 58 -2.17 -6.88 -3.78
C TYR A 58 -3.38 -6.10 -4.30
N SER A 59 -3.15 -5.28 -5.32
CA SER A 59 -4.20 -4.56 -6.03
C SER A 59 -3.84 -4.50 -7.52
N LYS A 60 -4.87 -4.47 -8.37
CA LYS A 60 -4.71 -4.27 -9.81
C LYS A 60 -4.78 -2.79 -10.10
N LEU A 61 -3.81 -2.29 -10.87
CA LEU A 61 -3.89 -0.95 -11.43
C LEU A 61 -5.00 -0.93 -12.48
N ASN A 62 -5.90 0.02 -12.37
CA ASN A 62 -6.98 0.26 -13.31
C ASN A 62 -6.69 1.53 -14.12
N PRO A 63 -7.35 1.76 -15.26
CA PRO A 63 -7.14 2.96 -16.07
C PRO A 63 -7.93 4.18 -15.56
N GLU A 64 -8.81 4.01 -14.57
CA GLU A 64 -9.55 5.12 -13.99
C GLU A 64 -8.62 5.98 -13.12
N PRO A 65 -8.67 7.33 -13.21
CA PRO A 65 -7.79 8.22 -12.46
C PRO A 65 -8.21 8.35 -10.98
N GLU A 66 -8.26 7.22 -10.26
CA GLU A 66 -8.65 7.11 -8.86
C GLU A 66 -7.83 6.04 -8.14
N GLY A 67 -7.28 6.37 -6.97
CA GLY A 67 -6.39 5.48 -6.24
C GLY A 67 -5.02 5.40 -6.90
N PHE A 68 -4.51 4.19 -7.13
CA PHE A 68 -3.28 3.96 -7.89
C PHE A 68 -3.66 3.38 -9.25
N TYR A 69 -3.36 4.12 -10.31
CA TYR A 69 -3.87 3.85 -11.65
C TYR A 69 -2.76 3.88 -12.70
N VAL A 70 -3.04 3.31 -13.86
CA VAL A 70 -2.14 3.33 -15.03
C VAL A 70 -2.71 4.28 -16.09
N ASP A 71 -1.83 5.05 -16.72
CA ASP A 71 -2.16 5.96 -17.81
C ASP A 71 -1.07 5.90 -18.88
N TYR A 72 -1.26 6.61 -19.98
CA TYR A 72 -0.32 6.67 -21.10
C TYR A 72 -0.06 8.11 -21.52
N TYR A 73 1.20 8.41 -21.82
CA TYR A 73 1.59 9.68 -22.42
C TYR A 73 2.32 9.44 -23.74
N GLU A 74 2.21 10.38 -24.68
CA GLU A 74 2.98 10.37 -25.92
C GLU A 74 4.35 11.01 -25.69
N ASN A 75 5.40 10.31 -26.11
CA ASN A 75 6.74 10.87 -26.12
C ASN A 75 7.00 11.66 -27.42
N SER A 76 8.14 12.36 -27.50
CA SER A 76 8.58 13.14 -28.67
C SER A 76 8.57 12.38 -30.01
N ASP A 77 8.67 11.06 -29.94
CA ASP A 77 8.72 10.16 -31.09
C ASP A 77 7.33 9.59 -31.45
N ASN A 78 6.24 10.16 -30.91
CA ASN A 78 4.85 9.70 -31.04
C ASN A 78 4.60 8.26 -30.54
N PHE A 79 5.46 7.74 -29.67
CA PHE A 79 5.22 6.47 -28.98
C PHE A 79 4.48 6.69 -27.68
N GLN A 80 3.40 5.94 -27.47
CA GLN A 80 2.72 5.87 -26.17
C GLN A 80 3.59 5.11 -25.16
N ARG A 81 3.79 5.72 -24.00
CA ARG A 81 4.56 5.16 -22.88
C ARG A 81 3.65 5.05 -21.66
N PRO A 82 3.65 3.90 -20.95
CA PRO A 82 2.88 3.75 -19.74
C PRO A 82 3.47 4.61 -18.62
N LEU A 83 2.59 5.10 -17.75
CA LEU A 83 2.94 5.70 -16.47
C LEU A 83 1.99 5.14 -15.40
N ALA A 84 2.46 5.05 -14.16
CA ALA A 84 1.59 4.76 -13.02
C ALA A 84 1.56 6.01 -12.11
N ALA A 85 0.36 6.43 -11.72
CA ALA A 85 0.15 7.66 -10.95
C ALA A 85 -0.92 7.46 -9.87
N THR A 86 -0.95 8.37 -8.89
CA THR A 86 -1.90 8.28 -7.77
C THR A 86 -2.81 9.49 -7.68
N VAL A 87 -4.12 9.25 -7.60
CA VAL A 87 -5.13 10.23 -7.21
C VAL A 87 -5.81 9.75 -5.94
N LEU A 88 -5.33 10.22 -4.79
CA LEU A 88 -5.74 9.69 -3.47
C LEU A 88 -6.92 10.45 -2.84
N LYS A 89 -7.41 11.52 -3.46
CA LYS A 89 -8.51 12.36 -2.93
C LYS A 89 -9.74 12.34 -3.84
N PRO A 90 -10.96 12.41 -3.28
CA PRO A 90 -11.31 12.07 -1.89
C PRO A 90 -11.45 10.55 -1.72
N GLY A 91 -10.93 9.98 -0.64
CA GLY A 91 -11.12 8.55 -0.35
C GLY A 91 -10.45 7.56 -1.32
N GLY A 92 -9.50 8.03 -2.13
CA GLY A 92 -8.76 7.20 -3.09
C GLY A 92 -7.59 6.45 -2.46
N ALA A 93 -7.10 6.88 -1.28
CA ALA A 93 -5.97 6.24 -0.61
C ALA A 93 -6.25 4.77 -0.30
N ARG A 94 -7.46 4.45 0.20
CA ARG A 94 -7.88 3.07 0.48
C ARG A 94 -7.93 2.17 -0.77
N ARG A 95 -7.91 2.72 -1.99
CA ARG A 95 -7.81 1.93 -3.23
C ARG A 95 -6.38 1.55 -3.57
N ALA A 96 -5.41 2.35 -3.15
CA ALA A 96 -3.98 2.09 -3.39
C ALA A 96 -3.37 1.19 -2.30
N PHE A 97 -3.72 1.43 -1.03
CA PHE A 97 -3.21 0.64 0.09
C PHE A 97 -4.17 0.66 1.30
N PRO A 98 -4.22 -0.42 2.11
CA PRO A 98 -5.01 -0.45 3.33
C PRO A 98 -4.53 0.63 4.31
N CYS A 99 -5.42 1.56 4.68
CA CYS A 99 -5.09 2.66 5.57
C CYS A 99 -6.33 3.20 6.30
N PHE A 100 -6.09 4.02 7.32
CA PHE A 100 -7.14 4.83 7.94
C PHE A 100 -7.36 6.09 7.10
N ASP A 101 -8.15 5.95 6.04
CA ASP A 101 -8.36 6.96 4.98
C ASP A 101 -9.36 8.06 5.40
N GLU A 102 -9.00 8.79 6.44
CA GLU A 102 -9.76 9.92 7.00
C GLU A 102 -8.85 11.14 7.16
N PRO A 103 -9.20 12.34 6.65
CA PRO A 103 -8.29 13.50 6.60
C PRO A 103 -7.74 13.98 7.95
N HIS A 104 -8.45 13.68 9.05
CA HIS A 104 -8.06 14.08 10.41
C HIS A 104 -7.05 13.11 11.05
N LEU A 105 -6.86 11.91 10.49
CA LEU A 105 -5.91 10.91 10.95
C LEU A 105 -4.56 11.08 10.23
N ARG A 106 -3.76 12.04 10.70
CA ARG A 106 -2.46 12.34 10.10
C ARG A 106 -1.36 11.39 10.60
N ALA A 107 -0.49 10.98 9.69
CA ALA A 107 0.69 10.16 10.00
C ALA A 107 1.85 10.53 9.05
N PRO A 108 3.12 10.33 9.47
CA PRO A 108 4.25 10.36 8.56
C PRO A 108 4.25 9.13 7.64
N PHE A 109 4.64 9.31 6.39
CA PHE A 109 4.77 8.22 5.41
C PHE A 109 6.23 8.05 5.01
N ARG A 110 6.72 6.80 5.09
CA ARG A 110 7.95 6.37 4.44
C ARG A 110 7.57 5.45 3.31
N VAL A 111 7.91 5.84 2.09
CA VAL A 111 7.48 5.14 0.87
C VAL A 111 8.71 4.57 0.17
N SER A 112 8.63 3.30 -0.20
CA SER A 112 9.59 2.64 -1.08
C SER A 112 8.84 2.16 -2.32
N VAL A 113 9.44 2.39 -3.50
CA VAL A 113 8.85 1.99 -4.78
C VAL A 113 9.82 1.06 -5.49
N PHE A 114 9.37 -0.15 -5.80
CA PHE A 114 10.08 -1.06 -6.69
C PHE A 114 9.71 -0.73 -8.13
N ARG A 115 10.71 -0.59 -9.00
CA ARG A 115 10.52 -0.21 -10.40
C ARG A 115 11.67 -0.75 -11.26
N ASP A 116 11.41 -0.90 -12.56
CA ASP A 116 12.48 -1.15 -13.52
C ASP A 116 13.46 0.02 -13.60
N ARG A 117 14.69 -0.28 -14.00
CA ARG A 117 15.79 0.69 -14.12
C ARG A 117 15.48 1.85 -15.07
N PHE A 118 14.61 1.62 -16.06
CA PHE A 118 14.23 2.61 -17.06
C PHE A 118 13.06 3.51 -16.64
N HIS A 119 12.38 3.20 -15.55
CA HIS A 119 11.34 4.05 -14.97
C HIS A 119 11.93 4.98 -13.92
N MET A 120 11.29 6.13 -13.69
CA MET A 120 11.61 7.03 -12.58
C MET A 120 10.49 6.98 -11.54
N GLY A 121 10.85 6.98 -10.26
CA GLY A 121 9.88 7.05 -9.16
C GLY A 121 9.87 8.45 -8.56
N LEU A 122 8.69 9.04 -8.41
CA LEU A 122 8.48 10.35 -7.80
C LEU A 122 7.52 10.21 -6.60
N SER A 123 7.70 11.05 -5.58
CA SER A 123 6.85 11.07 -4.39
C SER A 123 6.83 12.46 -3.77
N ASN A 124 6.19 12.61 -2.61
CA ASN A 124 6.10 13.87 -1.87
C ASN A 124 7.44 14.37 -1.31
N THR A 125 8.42 13.47 -1.14
CA THR A 125 9.74 13.77 -0.59
C THR A 125 10.84 13.36 -1.56
N ILE A 126 12.05 13.86 -1.34
CA ILE A 126 13.24 13.44 -2.10
C ILE A 126 13.51 11.95 -1.90
N VAL A 127 14.13 11.34 -2.92
CA VAL A 127 14.59 9.95 -2.84
C VAL A 127 15.77 9.87 -1.87
N HIS A 128 15.66 9.02 -0.85
CA HIS A 128 16.73 8.82 0.13
C HIS A 128 17.79 7.82 -0.33
N THR A 129 17.37 6.67 -0.86
CA THR A 129 18.25 5.62 -1.39
C THR A 129 17.63 4.99 -2.64
N THR A 130 18.48 4.39 -3.47
CA THR A 130 18.06 3.53 -4.59
C THR A 130 19.02 2.36 -4.61
N ASP A 131 18.51 1.18 -4.28
CA ASP A 131 19.28 -0.05 -4.16
C ASP A 131 18.84 -1.02 -5.25
N ASP A 132 19.81 -1.62 -5.96
CA ASP A 132 19.54 -2.66 -6.94
C ASP A 132 19.22 -3.97 -6.23
N VAL A 133 17.99 -4.45 -6.37
CA VAL A 133 17.50 -5.66 -5.67
C VAL A 133 17.86 -6.97 -6.40
N GLY A 134 18.85 -6.92 -7.31
CA GLY A 134 19.30 -8.04 -8.14
C GLY A 134 18.73 -8.02 -9.58
N PHE A 135 19.10 -9.02 -10.38
CA PHE A 135 18.58 -9.20 -11.75
C PHE A 135 17.19 -9.85 -11.69
N TYR A 136 16.15 -9.07 -11.99
CA TYR A 136 14.81 -9.62 -12.23
C TYR A 136 14.82 -10.35 -13.58
N MET A 137 14.89 -11.68 -13.58
CA MET A 137 14.74 -12.52 -14.79
C MET A 137 13.27 -12.59 -15.19
N GLY A 138 12.72 -11.46 -15.65
CA GLY A 138 11.30 -11.25 -15.91
C GLY A 138 10.56 -12.50 -16.39
N THR A 139 9.67 -13.03 -15.54
CA THR A 139 8.57 -13.84 -16.05
C THR A 139 7.61 -12.87 -16.70
N GLY A 140 7.62 -12.86 -18.03
CA GLY A 140 6.86 -11.93 -18.88
C GLY A 140 5.42 -11.75 -18.43
N LEU A 141 5.00 -10.48 -18.43
CA LEU A 141 3.61 -10.13 -18.68
C LEU A 141 3.24 -10.49 -20.12
#